data_AF-A0A2V5IFU1-F1
#
_entry.id   AF-A0A2V5IFU1-F1
#
_cell.length_a   1.000
_cell.length_b   1.000
_cell.length_c   1.000
_cell.angle_alpha   90.00
_cell.angle_beta   90.00
_cell.angle_gamma   90.00
#
_symmetry.space_group_name_H-M   'P 1'
#
loop_
_entity.id
_entity.type
_entity.pdbx_description
1 polymer ?
#
loop_
_entity_poly.entity_id
_entity_poly.type
_entity_poly.pdbx_seq_one_letter_code
_entity_poly.pdbx_strand_id
1 'polypeptide(L)'
;MPLTTTLQALPLPPPTTFATATSATAHPFLAAAAAGTLPKPRLSAWLAQDRLYIHAYIRFIGALLAKLHLPVAVALPHHQTNSPQHNHPPNPPANEPETETLESQTLHTLTAALTNIVRELDFFRAVAAEYALDLQAPFPAAAPAPAPPPPPAAAGAAGAAAPAGTCTASPITTAYTDLFVSAGSAGTSLLEGLVVLWATEVCYLTVWRNVRDAMGPPRNGEDADGGALREKLVPNWTGAEFEAFVAGIARLVDAVAEREVARSSAPNAREEVVERCARWWRQVVWLEGQFWPDI
;
A
#
# COMPACT_ATOMS: atom_id res chain seq x y z
N MET A 1 -1.33 -23.34 4.84
CA MET A 1 -0.75 -22.31 3.95
C MET A 1 -0.95 -20.95 4.60
N PRO A 2 0.03 -20.03 4.49
CA PRO A 2 -0.13 -18.65 4.97
C PRO A 2 -1.32 -17.95 4.28
N LEU A 3 -1.91 -16.96 4.96
CA LEU A 3 -3.05 -16.20 4.43
C LEU A 3 -2.62 -15.44 3.18
N THR A 4 -1.49 -14.74 3.22
CA THR A 4 -0.96 -13.94 2.11
C THR A 4 -0.78 -14.77 0.83
N THR A 5 -0.17 -15.95 0.95
CA THR A 5 -0.02 -16.90 -0.17
C THR A 5 -1.37 -17.38 -0.68
N THR A 6 -2.33 -17.64 0.22
CA THR A 6 -3.68 -18.06 -0.17
C THR A 6 -4.37 -16.95 -0.96
N LEU A 7 -4.28 -15.69 -0.52
CA LEU A 7 -4.88 -14.53 -1.17
C LEU A 7 -4.31 -14.30 -2.57
N GLN A 8 -2.99 -14.36 -2.75
CA GLN A 8 -2.35 -14.21 -4.06
C GLN A 8 -2.78 -15.28 -5.08
N ALA A 9 -3.15 -16.47 -4.60
CA ALA A 9 -3.62 -17.57 -5.45
C ALA A 9 -5.12 -17.50 -5.75
N LEU A 10 -5.88 -16.57 -5.14
CA LEU A 10 -7.32 -16.50 -5.36
C LEU A 10 -7.67 -16.04 -6.77
N PRO A 11 -8.75 -16.58 -7.36
CA PRO A 11 -9.28 -16.05 -8.61
C PRO A 11 -9.76 -14.61 -8.38
N LEU A 12 -9.39 -13.75 -9.32
CA LEU A 12 -9.81 -12.36 -9.39
C LEU A 12 -10.86 -12.22 -10.50
N PRO A 13 -11.87 -11.33 -10.33
CA PRO A 13 -12.84 -11.07 -11.37
C PRO A 13 -12.16 -10.59 -12.66
N PRO A 14 -12.44 -11.20 -13.83
CA PRO A 14 -11.93 -10.69 -15.11
C PRO A 14 -12.35 -9.23 -15.36
N PRO A 15 -11.56 -8.44 -16.10
CA PRO A 15 -10.32 -8.83 -16.79
C PRO A 15 -9.07 -8.77 -15.90
N THR A 16 -9.18 -8.34 -14.65
CA THR A 16 -8.03 -8.03 -13.80
C THR A 16 -7.54 -9.27 -13.05
N THR A 17 -6.29 -9.64 -13.27
CA THR A 17 -5.52 -10.59 -12.46
C THR A 17 -4.39 -9.87 -11.74
N PHE A 18 -3.80 -10.48 -10.71
CA PHE A 18 -2.62 -9.91 -10.05
C PHE A 18 -1.46 -9.72 -11.05
N ALA A 19 -1.26 -10.68 -11.95
CA ALA A 19 -0.25 -10.60 -12.99
C ALA A 19 -0.51 -9.44 -13.97
N THR A 20 -1.75 -9.23 -14.41
CA THR A 20 -2.07 -8.12 -15.32
C THR A 20 -2.04 -6.77 -14.62
N ALA A 21 -2.54 -6.67 -13.39
CA ALA A 21 -2.54 -5.44 -12.60
C ALA A 21 -1.12 -4.95 -12.27
N THR A 22 -0.17 -5.88 -12.16
CA THR A 22 1.23 -5.57 -11.85
C THR A 22 2.14 -5.61 -13.08
N SER A 23 1.61 -5.88 -14.27
CA SER A 23 2.43 -6.05 -15.47
C SER A 23 2.96 -4.72 -16.01
N ALA A 24 4.25 -4.68 -16.31
CA ALA A 24 4.88 -3.55 -16.98
C ALA A 24 4.35 -3.32 -18.41
N THR A 25 3.71 -4.31 -19.04
CA THR A 25 3.23 -4.23 -20.43
C THR A 25 1.71 -4.14 -20.56
N ALA A 26 0.97 -4.39 -19.48
CA ALA A 26 -0.50 -4.32 -19.52
C ALA A 26 -1.01 -2.88 -19.53
N HIS A 27 -0.22 -1.92 -19.04
CA HIS A 27 -0.57 -0.51 -18.98
C HIS A 27 0.35 0.34 -19.86
N PRO A 28 -0.19 1.18 -20.77
CA PRO A 28 0.61 2.06 -21.62
C PRO A 28 1.59 2.94 -20.83
N PHE A 29 1.17 3.44 -19.67
CA PHE A 29 2.02 4.21 -18.75
C PHE A 29 3.24 3.42 -18.27
N LEU A 30 3.03 2.20 -17.75
CA LEU A 30 4.12 1.35 -17.25
C LEU A 30 5.02 0.88 -18.39
N ALA A 31 4.45 0.63 -19.57
CA ALA A 31 5.23 0.27 -20.75
C ALA A 31 6.12 1.43 -21.20
N ALA A 32 5.60 2.65 -21.21
CA ALA A 32 6.37 3.85 -21.51
C ALA A 32 7.42 4.15 -20.43
N ALA A 33 7.11 3.90 -19.15
CA ALA A 33 8.06 4.01 -18.05
C ALA A 33 9.24 3.05 -18.24
N ALA A 34 8.98 1.77 -18.54
CA ALA A 34 10.02 0.78 -18.81
C ALA A 34 10.85 1.12 -20.06
N ALA A 35 10.21 1.65 -21.10
CA ALA A 35 10.86 2.02 -22.35
C ALA A 35 11.65 3.33 -22.31
N GLY A 36 11.58 4.09 -21.21
CA GLY A 36 12.17 5.42 -21.08
C GLY A 36 11.48 6.50 -21.95
N THR A 37 10.23 6.27 -22.34
CA THR A 37 9.47 7.15 -23.24
C THR A 37 8.32 7.88 -22.55
N LEU A 38 8.17 7.76 -21.23
CA LEU A 38 7.12 8.46 -20.48
C LEU A 38 7.42 9.97 -20.38
N PRO A 39 6.54 10.86 -20.89
CA PRO A 39 6.79 12.30 -20.82
C PRO A 39 6.62 12.88 -19.42
N LYS A 40 7.43 13.90 -19.07
CA LYS A 40 7.33 14.64 -17.79
C LYS A 40 5.91 15.07 -17.39
N PRO A 41 5.05 15.60 -18.29
CA PRO A 41 3.69 15.98 -17.90
C PRO A 41 2.83 14.80 -17.43
N ARG A 42 2.99 13.62 -18.05
CA ARG A 42 2.28 12.40 -17.65
C ARG A 42 2.80 11.86 -16.33
N LEU A 43 4.13 11.85 -16.14
CA LEU A 43 4.75 11.50 -14.85
C LEU A 43 4.30 12.45 -13.73
N SER A 44 4.23 13.76 -14.02
CA SER A 44 3.78 14.79 -13.08
C SER A 44 2.33 14.57 -12.67
N ALA A 45 1.43 14.33 -13.63
CA ALA A 45 0.02 14.06 -13.35
C ALA A 45 -0.17 12.82 -12.47
N TRP A 46 0.60 11.76 -12.72
CA TRP A 46 0.57 10.56 -11.88
C TRP A 46 1.13 10.83 -10.47
N LEU A 47 2.31 11.44 -10.33
CA LEU A 47 2.89 11.80 -9.02
C LEU A 47 1.97 12.71 -8.20
N ALA A 48 1.24 13.61 -8.86
CA ALA A 48 0.27 14.48 -8.19
C ALA A 48 -0.88 13.66 -7.58
N GLN A 49 -1.35 12.60 -8.26
CA GLN A 49 -2.35 11.67 -7.72
C GLN A 49 -1.78 10.78 -6.62
N ASP A 50 -0.56 10.29 -6.78
CA ASP A 50 0.10 9.44 -5.79
C ASP A 50 0.37 10.20 -4.48
N ARG A 51 0.66 11.51 -4.58
CA ARG A 51 0.72 12.41 -3.43
C ARG A 51 -0.62 12.53 -2.69
N LEU A 52 -1.74 12.56 -3.40
CA LEU A 52 -3.07 12.58 -2.79
C LEU A 52 -3.40 11.24 -2.12
N TYR A 53 -3.02 10.12 -2.75
CA TYR A 53 -3.11 8.78 -2.18
C TYR A 53 -2.36 8.68 -0.84
N ILE A 54 -1.13 9.19 -0.76
CA ILE A 54 -0.33 9.21 0.49
C ILE A 54 -1.07 9.89 1.64
N HIS A 55 -1.80 10.98 1.37
CA HIS A 55 -2.58 11.65 2.41
C HIS A 55 -3.69 10.76 2.99
N ALA A 56 -4.33 9.92 2.17
CA ALA A 56 -5.31 8.95 2.63
C ALA A 56 -4.64 7.79 3.39
N TYR A 57 -3.50 7.31 2.90
CA TYR A 57 -2.69 6.28 3.54
C TYR A 57 -2.30 6.66 4.97
N ILE A 58 -1.80 7.89 5.21
CA ILE A 58 -1.41 8.36 6.55
C ILE A 58 -2.58 8.25 7.54
N ARG A 59 -3.78 8.68 7.13
CA ARG A 59 -4.98 8.62 7.99
C ARG A 59 -5.38 7.17 8.27
N PHE A 60 -5.28 6.31 7.27
CA PHE A 60 -5.55 4.89 7.39
C PHE A 60 -4.61 4.20 8.39
N ILE A 61 -3.30 4.44 8.33
CA ILE A 61 -2.38 3.88 9.32
C ILE A 61 -2.69 4.39 10.73
N GLY A 62 -3.04 5.68 10.87
CA GLY A 62 -3.52 6.23 12.15
C GLY A 62 -4.75 5.50 12.69
N ALA A 63 -5.69 5.13 11.81
CA ALA A 63 -6.87 4.36 12.18
C ALA A 63 -6.53 2.91 12.59
N LEU A 64 -5.54 2.28 11.95
CA LEU A 64 -5.06 0.95 12.36
C LEU A 64 -4.35 0.99 13.72
N LEU A 65 -3.52 2.00 13.96
CA LEU A 65 -2.86 2.22 15.25
C LEU A 65 -3.89 2.35 16.38
N ALA A 66 -5.00 3.07 16.13
CA ALA A 66 -6.08 3.24 17.09
C ALA A 66 -6.81 1.94 17.48
N LYS A 67 -6.65 0.85 16.72
CA LYS A 67 -7.23 -0.47 17.03
C LYS A 67 -6.36 -1.30 17.99
N LEU A 68 -5.10 -0.90 18.21
CA LEU A 68 -4.16 -1.65 19.04
C LEU A 68 -4.48 -1.51 20.52
N HIS A 69 -4.50 -2.65 21.21
CA HIS A 69 -4.60 -2.72 22.66
C HIS A 69 -3.24 -3.08 23.21
N LEU A 70 -2.41 -2.07 23.49
CA LEU A 70 -1.07 -2.29 24.00
C LEU A 70 -1.12 -2.80 25.45
N PRO A 71 -0.34 -3.82 25.82
CA PRO A 71 -0.30 -4.32 27.19
C PRO A 71 0.22 -3.22 28.13
N VAL A 72 -0.54 -2.96 29.21
CA VAL A 72 -0.17 -1.97 30.24
C VAL A 72 0.92 -2.51 31.17
N ALA A 73 1.02 -3.84 31.31
CA ALA A 73 1.97 -4.49 32.19
C ALA A 73 3.31 -4.73 31.49
N VAL A 74 4.33 -3.97 31.90
CA VAL A 74 5.73 -4.34 31.67
C VAL A 74 6.04 -5.46 32.66
N ALA A 75 6.26 -6.68 32.17
CA ALA A 75 6.87 -7.72 33.00
C ALA A 75 8.30 -7.27 33.31
N LEU A 76 8.52 -6.72 34.50
CA LEU A 76 9.88 -6.41 34.94
C LEU A 76 10.66 -7.72 35.06
N PRO A 77 11.93 -7.76 34.64
CA PRO A 77 12.78 -8.92 34.89
C PRO A 77 12.75 -9.24 36.37
N HIS A 78 12.50 -10.50 36.71
CA HIS A 78 12.43 -10.95 38.09
C HIS A 78 13.77 -10.64 38.77
N HIS A 79 13.79 -9.60 39.60
CA HIS A 79 14.92 -9.35 40.47
C HIS A 79 14.94 -10.53 41.44
N GLN A 80 15.88 -11.47 41.23
CA GLN A 80 16.13 -12.57 42.16
C GLN A 80 16.41 -11.96 43.54
N THR A 81 15.41 -11.95 44.41
CA THR A 81 15.59 -11.66 45.82
C THR A 81 16.27 -12.89 46.41
N ASN A 82 17.60 -12.84 46.50
CA ASN A 82 18.41 -13.83 47.19
C ASN A 82 17.92 -13.96 48.65
N SER A 83 17.12 -14.99 48.92
CA SER A 83 16.93 -15.53 50.27
C SER A 83 17.67 -16.86 50.34
N PRO A 84 18.54 -17.09 51.34
CA PRO A 84 19.34 -18.30 51.40
C PRO A 84 18.56 -19.43 52.06
N GLN A 85 17.97 -20.37 51.29
CA GLN A 85 17.76 -21.74 51.78
C GLN A 85 17.42 -22.78 50.69
N HIS A 86 18.38 -23.70 50.50
CA HIS A 86 18.26 -25.15 50.27
C HIS A 86 17.45 -25.73 49.07
N ASN A 87 18.23 -26.37 48.17
CA ASN A 87 17.96 -27.60 47.38
C ASN A 87 16.72 -27.69 46.46
N HIS A 88 16.83 -27.32 45.16
CA HIS A 88 16.22 -28.02 44.00
C HIS A 88 16.72 -27.47 42.62
N PRO A 89 16.42 -28.10 41.44
CA PRO A 89 17.36 -28.58 40.39
C PRO A 89 17.66 -27.53 39.29
N PRO A 90 18.36 -27.84 38.17
CA PRO A 90 19.09 -26.84 37.40
C PRO A 90 18.17 -25.82 36.71
N ASN A 91 18.59 -24.56 36.76
CA ASN A 91 17.98 -23.42 36.07
C ASN A 91 17.57 -23.79 34.62
N PRO A 92 16.38 -23.35 34.14
CA PRO A 92 16.14 -23.29 32.71
C PRO A 92 17.17 -22.35 32.07
N PRO A 93 17.59 -22.59 30.82
CA PRO A 93 18.62 -21.79 30.18
C PRO A 93 18.18 -20.32 30.13
N ALA A 94 18.97 -19.45 30.77
CA ALA A 94 18.90 -18.02 30.57
C ALA A 94 19.24 -17.74 29.10
N ASN A 95 18.46 -16.86 28.46
CA ASN A 95 18.58 -16.38 27.07
C ASN A 95 17.70 -17.09 26.03
N GLU A 96 16.39 -17.26 26.30
CA GLU A 96 15.44 -17.13 25.18
C GLU A 96 15.15 -15.63 24.99
N PRO A 97 15.34 -15.07 23.77
CA PRO A 97 14.91 -13.70 23.52
C PRO A 97 13.40 -13.63 23.78
N GLU A 98 12.99 -12.74 24.69
CA GLU A 98 11.57 -12.47 24.91
C GLU A 98 10.93 -12.20 23.55
N THR A 99 10.06 -13.13 23.12
CA THR A 99 9.42 -13.01 21.81
C THR A 99 8.52 -11.78 21.87
N GLU A 100 8.84 -10.78 21.06
CA GLU A 100 8.05 -9.56 20.95
C GLU A 100 6.58 -9.90 20.68
N THR A 101 5.65 -9.32 21.43
CA THR A 101 4.22 -9.60 21.25
C THR A 101 3.75 -9.14 19.86
N LEU A 102 2.73 -9.80 19.30
CA LEU A 102 2.17 -9.39 18.00
C LEU A 102 1.64 -7.95 18.02
N GLU A 103 1.15 -7.47 19.16
CA GLU A 103 0.76 -6.08 19.37
C GLU A 103 1.94 -5.13 19.17
N SER A 104 3.09 -5.44 19.77
CA SER A 104 4.31 -4.65 19.64
C SER A 104 4.87 -4.72 18.22
N GLN A 105 4.91 -5.91 17.59
CA GLN A 105 5.30 -6.06 16.19
C GLN A 105 4.39 -5.25 15.24
N THR A 106 3.08 -5.24 15.51
CA THR A 106 2.12 -4.44 14.74
C THR A 106 2.36 -2.95 14.93
N LEU A 107 2.57 -2.50 16.17
CA LEU A 107 2.89 -1.10 16.46
C LEU A 107 4.15 -0.65 15.70
N HIS A 108 5.23 -1.44 15.75
CA HIS A 108 6.47 -1.11 15.06
C HIS A 108 6.29 -1.11 13.54
N THR A 109 5.55 -2.06 12.98
CA THR A 109 5.28 -2.12 11.53
C THR A 109 4.46 -0.92 11.06
N LEU A 110 3.39 -0.54 11.77
CA LEU A 110 2.57 0.62 11.43
C LEU A 110 3.32 1.94 11.63
N THR A 111 4.18 2.02 12.64
CA THR A 111 5.05 3.20 12.85
C THR A 111 6.09 3.33 11.74
N ALA A 112 6.69 2.21 11.31
CA ALA A 112 7.58 2.17 10.16
C ALA A 112 6.85 2.58 8.87
N ALA A 113 5.62 2.11 8.65
CA ALA A 113 4.79 2.51 7.51
C ALA A 113 4.56 4.04 7.46
N LEU A 114 4.19 4.65 8.59
CA LEU A 114 4.04 6.11 8.68
C LEU A 114 5.35 6.85 8.43
N THR A 115 6.46 6.36 8.99
CA THR A 115 7.77 6.97 8.78
C THR A 115 8.16 6.90 7.31
N ASN A 116 7.97 5.74 6.67
CA ASN A 116 8.26 5.52 5.25
C ASN A 116 7.46 6.48 4.36
N ILE A 117 6.14 6.53 4.53
CA ILE A 117 5.27 7.33 3.67
C ILE A 117 5.47 8.84 3.87
N VAL A 118 5.90 9.28 5.07
CA VAL A 118 6.27 10.68 5.31
C VAL A 118 7.59 11.02 4.62
N ARG A 119 8.61 10.14 4.70
CA ARG A 119 9.86 10.30 3.94
C ARG A 119 9.59 10.36 2.45
N GLU A 120 8.61 9.61 1.96
CA GLU A 120 8.21 9.60 0.56
C GLU A 120 7.63 10.95 0.08
N LEU A 121 6.89 11.68 0.94
CA LEU A 121 6.44 13.04 0.61
C LEU A 121 7.61 14.03 0.43
N ASP A 122 8.64 13.92 1.26
CA ASP A 122 9.87 14.70 1.11
C ASP A 122 10.62 14.31 -0.16
N PHE A 123 10.72 13.00 -0.41
CA PHE A 123 11.33 12.45 -1.61
C PHE A 123 10.64 12.95 -2.89
N PHE A 124 9.31 12.98 -2.95
CA PHE A 124 8.57 13.50 -4.11
C PHE A 124 8.89 14.97 -4.37
N ARG A 125 9.01 15.79 -3.33
CA ARG A 125 9.40 17.20 -3.47
C ARG A 125 10.82 17.32 -4.01
N ALA A 126 11.76 16.53 -3.52
CA ALA A 126 13.14 16.53 -3.97
C ALA A 126 13.26 16.12 -5.44
N VAL A 127 12.63 15.01 -5.84
CA VAL A 127 12.62 14.52 -7.23
C VAL A 127 11.93 15.53 -8.16
N ALA A 128 10.80 16.10 -7.74
CA ALA A 128 10.10 17.10 -8.54
C ALA A 128 10.96 18.35 -8.79
N ALA A 129 11.70 18.81 -7.79
CA ALA A 129 12.62 19.93 -7.94
C ALA A 129 13.80 19.60 -8.86
N GLU A 130 14.38 18.41 -8.73
CA GLU A 130 15.54 17.96 -9.52
C GLU A 130 15.19 17.76 -11.01
N TYR A 131 14.04 17.15 -11.31
CA TYR A 131 13.65 16.79 -12.67
C TYR A 131 12.60 17.74 -13.30
N ALA A 132 12.25 18.83 -12.62
CA ALA A 132 11.24 19.80 -13.03
C ALA A 132 9.86 19.16 -13.30
N LEU A 133 9.36 18.40 -12.32
CA LEU A 133 8.02 17.79 -12.33
C LEU A 133 7.03 18.66 -11.56
N ASP A 134 5.77 18.67 -12.00
CA ASP A 134 4.71 19.46 -11.37
C ASP A 134 3.84 18.59 -10.45
N LEU A 135 4.02 18.71 -9.13
CA LEU A 135 3.21 17.98 -8.13
C LEU A 135 1.78 18.49 -7.96
N GLN A 136 1.38 19.51 -8.72
CA GLN A 136 0.01 20.00 -8.84
C GLN A 136 -0.58 19.80 -10.24
N ALA A 137 0.11 19.02 -11.09
CA ALA A 137 -0.34 18.77 -12.45
C ALA A 137 -1.77 18.22 -12.47
N PRO A 138 -2.64 18.74 -13.35
CA PRO A 138 -4.00 18.23 -13.46
C PRO A 138 -3.97 16.80 -13.99
N PHE A 139 -4.80 15.93 -13.41
CA PHE A 139 -5.02 14.61 -13.98
C PHE A 139 -5.93 14.74 -15.20
N PRO A 140 -5.51 14.28 -16.39
CA PRO A 140 -6.35 14.37 -17.57
C PRO A 140 -7.63 13.55 -17.33
N ALA A 141 -8.78 14.21 -17.38
CA ALA A 141 -10.06 13.52 -17.32
C ALA A 141 -10.14 12.54 -18.49
N ALA A 142 -10.58 11.30 -18.23
CA ALA A 142 -10.96 10.38 -19.30
C ALA A 142 -11.94 11.11 -20.23
N ALA A 143 -11.75 11.00 -21.55
CA ALA A 143 -12.65 11.61 -22.51
C ALA A 143 -14.10 11.18 -22.17
N PRO A 144 -15.04 12.12 -21.99
CA PRO A 144 -16.39 11.75 -21.64
C PRO A 144 -16.95 10.83 -22.73
N ALA A 145 -17.56 9.72 -22.32
CA ALA A 145 -18.40 8.94 -23.21
C ALA A 145 -19.42 9.87 -23.88
N PRO A 146 -19.79 9.66 -25.17
CA PRO A 146 -20.75 10.51 -25.84
C PRO A 146 -22.02 10.61 -25.00
N ALA A 147 -22.33 11.82 -24.55
CA ALA A 147 -23.46 12.06 -23.67
C ALA A 147 -24.76 11.60 -24.36
N PRO A 148 -25.66 10.91 -23.64
CA PRO A 148 -27.02 10.75 -24.15
C PRO A 148 -27.66 12.13 -24.38
N PRO A 149 -28.57 12.27 -25.35
CA PRO A 149 -29.17 13.56 -25.68
C PRO A 149 -29.80 14.19 -24.43
N PRO A 150 -29.63 15.51 -24.22
CA PRO A 150 -30.08 16.16 -23.01
C PRO A 150 -31.62 16.07 -22.88
N PRO A 151 -32.15 15.80 -21.68
CA PRO A 151 -33.57 15.99 -21.43
C PRO A 151 -33.95 17.47 -21.57
N PRO A 152 -35.21 17.80 -21.91
CA PRO A 152 -35.64 19.18 -22.08
C PRO A 152 -35.44 19.99 -20.79
N ALA A 153 -34.93 21.21 -20.97
CA ALA A 153 -34.30 22.06 -19.97
C ALA A 153 -35.10 22.24 -18.66
N ALA A 154 -34.46 21.88 -17.54
CA ALA A 154 -34.74 22.48 -16.24
C ALA A 154 -33.63 23.49 -15.94
N ALA A 155 -33.99 24.76 -15.90
CA ALA A 155 -33.10 25.85 -15.57
C ALA A 155 -32.67 25.78 -14.10
N GLY A 156 -31.37 25.93 -13.84
CA GLY A 156 -30.86 26.34 -12.52
C GLY A 156 -29.91 25.36 -11.86
N ALA A 157 -28.63 25.42 -12.26
CA ALA A 157 -27.48 25.37 -11.36
C ALA A 157 -26.23 25.59 -12.22
N ALA A 158 -25.78 26.84 -12.30
CA ALA A 158 -24.46 27.14 -12.83
C ALA A 158 -23.44 26.48 -11.90
N GLY A 159 -22.84 25.37 -12.34
CA GLY A 159 -21.74 24.74 -11.65
C GLY A 159 -20.61 25.75 -11.53
N ALA A 160 -20.23 26.08 -10.30
CA ALA A 160 -19.05 26.88 -10.03
C ALA A 160 -17.85 26.16 -10.66
N ALA A 161 -17.27 26.77 -11.70
CA ALA A 161 -16.02 26.29 -12.27
C ALA A 161 -14.98 26.23 -11.15
N ALA A 162 -14.43 25.04 -10.91
CA ALA A 162 -13.34 24.85 -9.97
C ALA A 162 -12.19 25.83 -10.33
N PRO A 163 -11.58 26.49 -9.33
CA PRO A 163 -10.50 27.43 -9.61
C PRO A 163 -9.37 26.70 -10.37
N ALA A 164 -8.93 27.30 -11.47
CA ALA A 164 -7.80 26.81 -12.24
C ALA A 164 -6.57 26.68 -11.29
N GLY A 165 -6.04 25.46 -11.15
CA GLY A 165 -4.84 25.19 -10.35
C GLY A 165 -5.00 24.24 -9.15
N THR A 166 -6.18 23.66 -8.90
CA THR A 166 -6.32 22.60 -7.88
C THR A 166 -6.13 21.20 -8.49
N CYS A 167 -5.11 20.47 -8.06
CA CYS A 167 -4.99 19.03 -8.32
C CYS A 167 -6.16 18.31 -7.64
N THR A 168 -7.16 17.92 -8.44
CA THR A 168 -8.31 17.14 -7.97
C THR A 168 -7.97 15.65 -8.02
N ALA A 169 -8.41 14.89 -7.01
CA ALA A 169 -8.27 13.44 -7.02
C ALA A 169 -9.02 12.84 -8.20
N SER A 170 -8.39 11.90 -8.91
CA SER A 170 -9.02 11.08 -9.93
C SER A 170 -10.10 10.18 -9.29
N PRO A 171 -11.03 9.60 -10.07
CA PRO A 171 -11.98 8.63 -9.55
C PRO A 171 -11.30 7.44 -8.86
N ILE A 172 -10.16 6.97 -9.38
CA ILE A 172 -9.43 5.84 -8.78
C ILE A 172 -8.72 6.26 -7.50
N THR A 173 -8.10 7.44 -7.46
CA THR A 173 -7.49 7.99 -6.23
C THR A 173 -8.53 8.23 -5.13
N THR A 174 -9.74 8.67 -5.53
CA THR A 174 -10.88 8.80 -4.61
C THR A 174 -11.33 7.43 -4.11
N ALA A 175 -11.44 6.44 -4.99
CA ALA A 175 -11.80 5.07 -4.60
C ALA A 175 -10.77 4.43 -3.66
N TYR A 176 -9.49 4.73 -3.82
CA TYR A 176 -8.45 4.36 -2.86
C TYR A 176 -8.63 5.04 -1.50
N THR A 177 -8.97 6.33 -1.52
CA THR A 177 -9.28 7.07 -0.29
C THR A 177 -10.46 6.44 0.45
N ASP A 178 -11.52 6.08 -0.28
CA ASP A 178 -12.71 5.41 0.28
C ASP A 178 -12.38 4.02 0.81
N LEU A 179 -11.55 3.25 0.08
CA LEU A 179 -11.03 1.96 0.53
C LEU A 179 -10.32 2.08 1.88
N PHE A 180 -9.41 3.05 2.00
CA PHE A 180 -8.65 3.31 3.22
C PHE A 180 -9.51 3.76 4.39
N VAL A 181 -10.48 4.64 4.15
CA VAL A 181 -11.46 5.03 5.16
C VAL A 181 -12.28 3.82 5.64
N SER A 182 -12.74 2.99 4.71
CA SER A 182 -13.52 1.79 5.01
C SER A 182 -12.71 0.77 5.81
N ALA A 183 -11.49 0.44 5.35
CA ALA A 183 -10.60 -0.53 5.99
C ALA A 183 -10.11 -0.07 7.38
N GLY A 184 -9.95 1.24 7.58
CA GLY A 184 -9.61 1.82 8.88
C GLY A 184 -10.80 1.93 9.84
N SER A 185 -12.04 1.81 9.35
CA SER A 185 -13.26 2.06 10.13
C SER A 185 -13.40 1.14 11.35
N ALA A 186 -14.14 1.57 12.37
CA ALA A 186 -14.34 0.78 13.59
C ALA A 186 -15.02 -0.59 13.35
N GLY A 187 -15.77 -0.74 12.25
CA GLY A 187 -16.45 -1.99 11.88
C GLY A 187 -15.55 -3.02 11.20
N THR A 188 -14.32 -2.67 10.84
CA THR A 188 -13.36 -3.56 10.17
C THR A 188 -12.32 -4.08 11.14
N SER A 189 -11.94 -5.36 11.05
CA SER A 189 -10.94 -5.93 11.95
C SER A 189 -9.53 -5.39 11.68
N LEU A 190 -8.63 -5.51 12.66
CA LEU A 190 -7.23 -5.14 12.48
C LEU A 190 -6.58 -5.96 11.35
N LEU A 191 -6.86 -7.27 11.29
CA LEU A 191 -6.31 -8.14 10.25
C LEU A 191 -6.73 -7.70 8.85
N GLU A 192 -7.99 -7.32 8.65
CA GLU A 192 -8.48 -6.82 7.37
C GLU A 192 -7.75 -5.54 6.94
N GLY A 193 -7.52 -4.62 7.89
CA GLY A 193 -6.70 -3.43 7.65
C GLY A 193 -5.25 -3.78 7.31
N LEU A 194 -4.63 -4.71 8.04
CA LEU A 194 -3.27 -5.16 7.72
C LEU A 194 -3.17 -5.84 6.35
N VAL A 195 -4.21 -6.54 5.92
CA VAL A 195 -4.31 -7.09 4.55
C VAL A 195 -4.36 -5.96 3.52
N VAL A 196 -5.11 -4.88 3.74
CA VAL A 196 -5.11 -3.72 2.84
C VAL A 196 -3.72 -3.08 2.76
N LEU A 197 -3.08 -2.85 3.91
CA LEU A 197 -1.70 -2.36 3.96
C LEU A 197 -0.77 -3.25 3.14
N TRP A 198 -0.69 -4.54 3.48
CA TRP A 198 0.17 -5.48 2.75
C TRP A 198 -0.15 -5.54 1.25
N ALA A 199 -1.44 -5.59 0.89
CA ALA A 199 -1.86 -5.70 -0.50
C ALA A 199 -1.40 -4.49 -1.32
N THR A 200 -1.53 -3.27 -0.78
CA THR A 200 -1.06 -2.06 -1.47
C THR A 200 0.45 -2.10 -1.69
N GLU A 201 1.22 -2.42 -0.65
CA GLU A 201 2.68 -2.46 -0.70
C GLU A 201 3.22 -3.56 -1.62
N VAL A 202 2.62 -4.76 -1.58
CA VAL A 202 3.06 -5.88 -2.42
C VAL A 202 2.72 -5.63 -3.88
N CYS A 203 1.58 -5.00 -4.20
CA CYS A 203 1.27 -4.64 -5.57
C CYS A 203 2.26 -3.60 -6.10
N TYR A 204 2.51 -2.54 -5.32
CA TYR A 204 3.40 -1.46 -5.72
C TYR A 204 4.84 -1.96 -5.91
N LEU A 205 5.37 -2.75 -4.97
CA LEU A 205 6.66 -3.43 -5.13
C LEU A 205 6.71 -4.28 -6.39
N THR A 206 5.65 -5.06 -6.66
CA THR A 206 5.62 -5.97 -7.82
C THR A 206 5.57 -5.20 -9.13
N VAL A 207 4.77 -4.13 -9.22
CA VAL A 207 4.72 -3.24 -10.39
C VAL A 207 6.12 -2.70 -10.69
N TRP A 208 6.78 -2.10 -9.71
CA TRP A 208 8.06 -1.44 -9.94
C TRP A 208 9.19 -2.42 -10.20
N ARG A 209 9.16 -3.62 -9.61
CA ARG A 209 10.06 -4.72 -10.00
C ARG A 209 9.86 -5.11 -11.45
N ASN A 210 8.62 -5.30 -11.89
CA ASN A 210 8.33 -5.65 -13.28
C ASN A 210 8.77 -4.54 -14.25
N VAL A 211 8.57 -3.27 -13.88
CA VAL A 211 9.07 -2.13 -14.67
C VAL A 211 10.59 -2.14 -14.72
N ARG A 212 11.28 -2.26 -13.58
CA ARG A 212 12.74 -2.34 -13.50
C ARG A 212 13.30 -3.46 -14.36
N ASP A 213 12.70 -4.64 -14.28
CA ASP A 213 13.16 -5.82 -15.01
C ASP A 213 12.89 -5.69 -16.53
N ALA A 214 11.89 -4.89 -16.92
CA ALA A 214 11.60 -4.53 -18.30
C ALA A 214 12.42 -3.34 -18.82
N MET A 215 13.11 -2.59 -17.96
CA MET A 215 13.95 -1.46 -18.38
C MET A 215 15.17 -1.95 -19.15
N GLY A 216 15.31 -1.48 -20.40
CA GLY A 216 16.53 -1.68 -21.18
C GLY A 216 17.71 -0.85 -20.67
N PRO A 217 18.91 -0.98 -21.28
CA PRO A 217 20.04 -0.11 -20.98
C PRO A 217 19.68 1.36 -21.20
N PRO A 218 20.33 2.31 -20.49
CA PRO A 218 20.11 3.73 -20.70
C PRO A 218 20.27 4.07 -22.18
N ARG A 219 19.29 4.79 -22.77
CA ARG A 219 19.40 5.20 -24.17
C ARG A 219 20.51 6.26 -24.28
N ASN A 220 21.16 6.32 -25.45
CA ASN A 220 22.16 7.35 -25.78
C ASN A 220 21.58 8.78 -25.86
N GLY A 221 20.27 8.93 -25.63
CA GLY A 221 19.58 10.18 -25.32
C GLY A 221 18.75 9.96 -24.05
N GLU A 222 18.66 10.98 -23.20
CA GLU A 222 18.00 10.93 -21.89
C GLU A 222 16.58 10.36 -21.97
N ASP A 223 16.16 9.62 -20.93
CA ASP A 223 14.76 9.17 -20.80
C ASP A 223 13.83 10.40 -20.91
N ALA A 224 12.61 10.22 -21.45
CA ALA A 224 11.69 11.34 -21.73
C ALA A 224 11.23 12.11 -20.47
N ASP A 225 11.43 11.53 -19.29
CA ASP A 225 11.22 12.16 -17.98
C ASP A 225 12.50 12.78 -17.39
N GLY A 226 13.60 12.77 -18.13
CA GLY A 226 14.93 13.21 -17.70
C GLY A 226 15.69 12.20 -16.84
N GLY A 227 15.20 10.96 -16.69
CA GLY A 227 15.79 9.92 -15.84
C GLY A 227 15.11 9.76 -14.48
N ALA A 228 14.08 10.55 -14.17
CA ALA A 228 13.42 10.59 -12.87
C ALA A 228 12.95 9.20 -12.40
N LEU A 229 12.29 8.44 -13.29
CA LEU A 229 11.86 7.08 -12.97
C LEU A 229 13.04 6.16 -12.72
N ARG A 230 13.95 6.08 -13.69
CA ARG A 230 15.08 5.13 -13.68
C ARG A 230 16.02 5.37 -12.52
N GLU A 231 16.35 6.62 -12.23
CA GLU A 231 17.42 6.98 -11.31
C GLU A 231 16.94 7.18 -9.87
N LYS A 232 15.66 7.53 -9.67
CA LYS A 232 15.13 7.86 -8.33
C LYS A 232 13.95 6.98 -7.94
N LEU A 233 12.86 7.06 -8.71
CA LEU A 233 11.57 6.50 -8.29
C LEU A 233 11.58 4.96 -8.26
N VAL A 234 12.00 4.30 -9.35
CA VAL A 234 12.07 2.84 -9.41
C VAL A 234 13.03 2.26 -8.36
N PRO A 235 14.25 2.79 -8.16
CA PRO A 235 15.11 2.33 -7.07
C PRO A 235 14.50 2.48 -5.67
N ASN A 236 13.73 3.55 -5.42
CA ASN A 236 13.07 3.78 -4.12
C ASN A 236 12.10 2.64 -3.76
N TRP A 237 11.31 2.16 -4.71
CA TRP A 237 10.29 1.12 -4.48
C TRP A 237 10.75 -0.29 -4.85
N THR A 238 12.01 -0.48 -5.20
CA THR A 238 12.58 -1.82 -5.51
C THR A 238 13.86 -2.11 -4.73
N GLY A 239 14.26 -1.20 -3.83
CA GLY A 239 15.42 -1.37 -2.97
C GLY A 239 15.18 -2.40 -1.86
N ALA A 240 16.27 -3.00 -1.37
CA ALA A 240 16.23 -4.06 -0.36
C ALA A 240 15.50 -3.65 0.94
N GLU A 241 15.57 -2.37 1.34
CA GLU A 241 14.83 -1.85 2.49
C GLU A 241 13.32 -2.00 2.29
N PHE A 242 12.80 -1.57 1.14
CA PHE A 242 11.39 -1.65 0.82
C PHE A 242 10.94 -3.11 0.68
N GLU A 243 11.75 -3.95 0.03
CA GLU A 243 11.47 -5.38 -0.09
C GLU A 243 11.37 -6.08 1.29
N ALA A 244 12.30 -5.77 2.20
CA ALA A 244 12.28 -6.30 3.56
C ALA A 244 11.07 -5.80 4.35
N PHE A 245 10.67 -4.54 4.16
CA PHE A 245 9.47 -3.95 4.76
C PHE A 245 8.20 -4.68 4.29
N VAL A 246 7.99 -4.84 2.98
CA VAL A 246 6.82 -5.56 2.43
C VAL A 246 6.77 -7.01 2.92
N ALA A 247 7.92 -7.70 2.94
CA ALA A 247 8.01 -9.05 3.48
C ALA A 247 7.71 -9.10 4.99
N GLY A 248 8.06 -8.05 5.73
CA GLY A 248 7.73 -7.88 7.14
C GLY A 248 6.22 -7.78 7.37
N ILE A 249 5.52 -6.95 6.58
CA ILE A 249 4.06 -6.83 6.66
C ILE A 249 3.41 -8.18 6.32
N ALA A 250 3.91 -8.90 5.30
CA ALA A 250 3.37 -10.21 4.93
C ALA A 250 3.43 -11.20 6.10
N ARG A 251 4.59 -11.32 6.76
CA ARG A 251 4.76 -12.17 7.95
C ARG A 251 3.83 -11.77 9.08
N LEU A 252 3.64 -10.47 9.30
CA LEU A 252 2.73 -9.96 10.32
C LEU A 252 1.27 -10.33 10.02
N VAL A 253 0.81 -10.14 8.77
CA VAL A 253 -0.53 -10.53 8.33
C VAL A 253 -0.76 -12.02 8.57
N ASP A 254 0.20 -12.86 8.18
CA ASP A 254 0.10 -14.31 8.37
C ASP A 254 0.03 -14.69 9.85
N ALA A 255 0.88 -14.09 10.70
CA ALA A 255 0.87 -14.37 12.14
C ALA A 255 -0.41 -13.89 12.84
N VAL A 256 -0.95 -12.73 12.46
CA VAL A 256 -2.23 -12.23 13.00
C VAL A 256 -3.39 -13.13 12.55
N ALA A 257 -3.39 -13.56 11.28
CA ALA A 257 -4.40 -14.48 10.76
C ALA A 257 -4.37 -15.84 11.49
N GLU A 258 -3.18 -16.42 11.68
CA GLU A 258 -3.01 -17.67 12.42
C GLU A 258 -3.52 -17.54 13.85
N ARG A 259 -3.25 -16.41 14.52
CA ARG A 259 -3.77 -16.14 15.87
C ARG A 259 -5.30 -16.04 15.89
N GLU A 260 -5.92 -15.36 14.91
CA GLU A 260 -7.39 -15.27 14.85
C GLU A 260 -8.03 -16.65 14.63
N VAL A 261 -7.47 -17.46 13.73
CA VAL A 261 -7.94 -18.83 13.48
C VAL A 261 -7.80 -19.69 14.74
N ALA A 262 -6.65 -19.64 15.42
CA ALA A 262 -6.40 -20.43 16.63
C ALA A 262 -7.30 -20.07 17.82
N ARG A 263 -7.78 -18.82 17.89
CA ARG A 263 -8.70 -18.37 18.94
C ARG A 263 -10.17 -18.65 18.64
N SER A 264 -10.50 -18.95 17.38
CA SER A 264 -11.86 -19.29 16.99
C SER A 264 -12.19 -20.75 17.32
N SER A 265 -13.39 -20.99 17.82
CA SER A 265 -13.92 -22.36 18.00
C SER A 265 -14.70 -22.86 16.78
N ALA A 266 -14.84 -22.03 15.73
CA ALA A 266 -15.58 -22.39 14.53
C ALA A 266 -14.79 -23.41 13.68
N PRO A 267 -15.43 -24.48 13.18
CA PRO A 267 -14.75 -25.49 12.37
C PRO A 267 -14.25 -24.95 11.02
N ASN A 268 -14.83 -23.84 10.55
CA ASN A 268 -14.55 -23.12 9.31
C ASN A 268 -13.83 -21.78 9.53
N ALA A 269 -13.17 -21.58 10.68
CA ALA A 269 -12.55 -20.32 11.05
C ALA A 269 -11.54 -19.82 10.01
N ARG A 270 -10.79 -20.73 9.38
CA ARG A 270 -9.80 -20.38 8.37
C ARG A 270 -10.47 -19.89 7.09
N GLU A 271 -11.53 -20.55 6.65
CA GLU A 271 -12.32 -20.16 5.49
C GLU A 271 -12.96 -18.79 5.70
N GLU A 272 -13.51 -18.52 6.88
CA GLU A 272 -14.09 -17.21 7.22
C GLU A 272 -13.06 -16.08 7.18
N VAL A 273 -11.87 -16.31 7.75
CA VAL A 273 -10.76 -15.35 7.69
C VAL A 273 -10.35 -15.10 6.24
N VAL A 274 -10.21 -16.15 5.43
CA VAL A 274 -9.85 -16.02 4.01
C VAL A 274 -10.91 -15.25 3.25
N GLU A 275 -12.19 -15.58 3.39
CA GLU A 275 -13.29 -14.92 2.68
C GLU A 275 -13.36 -13.42 3.02
N ARG A 276 -13.29 -13.10 4.31
CA ARG A 276 -13.31 -11.73 4.79
C ARG A 276 -12.10 -10.92 4.29
N CYS A 277 -10.91 -11.51 4.25
CA CYS A 277 -9.71 -10.83 3.75
C CYS A 277 -9.66 -10.77 2.21
N ALA A 278 -10.24 -11.76 1.53
CA ALA A 278 -10.27 -11.85 0.07
C ALA A 278 -10.97 -10.65 -0.57
N ARG A 279 -12.04 -10.12 0.05
CA ARG A 279 -12.74 -8.94 -0.48
C ARG A 279 -11.79 -7.73 -0.63
N TRP A 280 -10.93 -7.51 0.37
CA TRP A 280 -9.99 -6.40 0.40
C TRP A 280 -8.86 -6.60 -0.59
N TRP A 281 -8.28 -7.81 -0.61
CA TRP A 281 -7.27 -8.19 -1.60
C TRP A 281 -7.75 -7.95 -3.03
N ARG A 282 -8.96 -8.45 -3.38
CA ARG A 282 -9.51 -8.26 -4.73
C ARG A 282 -9.72 -6.79 -5.07
N GLN A 283 -10.20 -6.00 -4.11
CA GLN A 283 -10.45 -4.58 -4.34
C GLN A 283 -9.13 -3.81 -4.55
N VAL A 284 -8.09 -4.10 -3.77
CA VAL A 284 -6.76 -3.47 -3.95
C VAL A 284 -6.18 -3.84 -5.32
N VAL A 285 -6.15 -5.12 -5.68
CA VAL A 285 -5.60 -5.54 -6.98
C VAL A 285 -6.37 -4.94 -8.14
N TRP A 286 -7.70 -4.80 -8.00
CA TRP A 286 -8.51 -4.12 -9.01
C TRP A 286 -8.15 -2.64 -9.12
N LEU A 287 -8.06 -1.91 -8.01
CA LEU A 287 -7.70 -0.49 -8.00
C LEU A 287 -6.29 -0.24 -8.56
N GLU A 288 -5.31 -1.07 -8.20
CA GLU A 288 -3.95 -1.00 -8.76
C GLU A 288 -3.95 -1.10 -10.27
N GLY A 289 -4.70 -2.06 -10.82
CA GLY A 289 -4.83 -2.20 -12.27
C GLY A 289 -5.55 -1.04 -12.96
N GLN A 290 -6.11 -0.07 -12.22
CA GLN A 290 -6.77 1.11 -12.78
C GLN A 290 -6.04 2.42 -12.43
N PHE A 291 -5.03 2.36 -11.56
CA PHE A 291 -4.37 3.54 -11.01
C PHE A 291 -3.50 4.28 -12.04
N TRP A 292 -2.99 3.55 -13.03
CA TRP A 292 -2.06 4.07 -14.03
C TRP A 292 -2.79 4.90 -15.09
N PRO A 293 -2.44 6.20 -15.28
CA PRO A 293 -3.11 7.05 -16.25
C PRO A 293 -2.87 6.59 -17.70
N ASP A 294 -3.81 6.91 -18.59
CA ASP A 294 -3.56 6.82 -20.03
C ASP A 294 -2.45 7.81 -20.45
N ILE A 295 -1.74 7.51 -21.55
CA ILE A 295 -0.65 8.35 -22.09
C ILE A 295 -0.97 8.93 -23.47
#